data_AF-A0A536XE53-F1
#
_entry.id   AF-A0A536XE53-F1
#
_cell.length_a   1.000
_cell.length_b   1.000
_cell.length_c   1.000
_cell.angle_alpha   90.00
_cell.angle_beta   90.00
_cell.angle_gamma   90.00
#
_symmetry.space_group_name_H-M   'P 1'
#
loop_
_entity.id
_entity.type
_entity.pdbx_description
1 polymer ?
#
loop_
_entity_poly.entity_id
_entity_poly.type
_entity_poly.pdbx_seq_one_letter_code
_entity_poly.pdbx_strand_id
1 'polypeptide(L)' 'MPRSKTFKAITGVAVSFAGLAGTIILLSELQIIDFEVAKLMLVALLAIYVGFGFLIAVYRFIDKLR' A
#
# COMPACT_ATOMS: atom_id res chain seq x y z
N MET A 1 14.28 15.73 11.25
CA MET A 1 13.60 14.46 11.61
C MET A 1 14.62 13.33 11.62
N PRO A 2 14.70 12.50 12.67
CA PRO A 2 15.68 11.41 12.72
C PRO A 2 15.36 10.42 11.58
N ARG A 3 16.28 10.30 10.62
CA ARG A 3 16.12 9.47 9.39
C ARG A 3 15.66 8.03 9.70
N SER A 4 15.96 7.52 10.89
CA SER A 4 15.57 6.18 11.35
C SER A 4 14.06 5.97 11.50
N LYS A 5 13.28 6.99 11.88
CA LYS A 5 11.82 6.84 12.08
C LYS A 5 11.08 6.76 10.74
N THR A 6 11.45 7.63 9.80
CA THR A 6 10.88 7.63 8.44
C THR A 6 11.22 6.34 7.70
N PHE A 7 12.46 5.86 7.83
CA PHE A 7 12.88 4.62 7.17
C PHE A 7 12.09 3.41 7.69
N LYS A 8 11.93 3.27 9.02
CA LYS A 8 11.10 2.19 9.61
C LYS A 8 9.65 2.23 9.11
N ALA A 9 9.06 3.41 8.99
CA ALA A 9 7.71 3.56 8.47
C ALA A 9 7.60 3.10 7.01
N ILE A 10 8.52 3.54 6.15
CA ILE A 10 8.56 3.13 4.73
C ILE A 10 8.73 1.61 4.63
N THR A 11 9.64 1.01 5.39
CA THR A 11 9.84 -0.44 5.40
C THR A 11 8.57 -1.18 5.85
N GLY A 12 7.89 -0.72 6.90
CA GLY A 12 6.64 -1.33 7.36
C GLY A 12 5.53 -1.26 6.31
N VAL A 13 5.42 -0.13 5.60
CA VAL A 13 4.45 0.04 4.51
C VAL A 13 4.79 -0.88 3.33
N ALA A 14 6.06 -0.97 2.94
CA ALA A 14 6.49 -1.85 1.84
C ALA A 14 6.27 -3.34 2.16
N VAL A 15 6.62 -3.77 3.37
CA VAL A 15 6.42 -5.15 3.82
C VAL A 15 4.94 -5.51 3.91
N SER A 16 4.10 -4.62 4.43
CA SER A 16 2.65 -4.85 4.48
C SER A 16 2.01 -4.94 3.09
N PHE A 17 2.42 -4.06 2.17
CA PHE A 17 1.96 -4.12 0.78
C PHE A 17 2.35 -5.44 0.11
N ALA A 18 3.62 -5.83 0.21
CA ALA A 18 4.11 -7.08 -0.37
C ALA A 18 3.43 -8.31 0.24
N GLY A 19 3.21 -8.32 1.56
CA GLY A 19 2.50 -9.40 2.24
C GLY A 19 1.05 -9.53 1.78
N LEU A 20 0.32 -8.42 1.66
CA LEU A 20 -1.06 -8.43 1.20
C LEU A 20 -1.17 -8.82 -0.28
N ALA A 21 -0.32 -8.26 -1.14
CA ALA A 21 -0.28 -8.61 -2.55
C ALA A 21 0.05 -10.10 -2.75
N GLY A 22 1.05 -10.62 -2.04
CA GLY A 22 1.41 -12.03 -2.04
C GLY A 22 0.26 -12.92 -1.54
N THR A 23 -0.47 -12.48 -0.51
CA THR A 23 -1.65 -13.21 -0.01
C THR A 23 -2.75 -13.29 -1.07
N ILE A 24 -3.04 -12.20 -1.78
CA ILE A 24 -4.05 -12.19 -2.85
C ILE A 24 -3.67 -13.17 -3.97
N ILE A 25 -2.40 -13.17 -4.37
CA ILE A 25 -1.88 -14.10 -5.39
C ILE A 25 -2.03 -15.54 -4.91
N LEU A 26 -1.62 -15.83 -3.67
CA LEU A 26 -1.74 -17.16 -3.06
C LEU A 26 -3.20 -17.64 -3.03
N LEU A 27 -4.15 -16.78 -2.65
CA LEU A 27 -5.57 -17.11 -2.64
C LEU A 27 -6.12 -17.44 -4.04
N SER A 28 -5.60 -16.77 -5.08
CA SER A 28 -5.94 -17.05 -6.47
C SER A 28 -5.37 -18.40 -6.94
N GLU A 29 -4.13 -18.71 -6.59
CA GLU A 29 -3.48 -19.99 -6.91
C GLU A 29 -4.17 -21.17 -6.22
N LEU A 30 -4.63 -20.97 -4.98
CA LEU A 30 -5.40 -21.95 -4.22
C LEU A 30 -6.87 -22.07 -4.68
N GLN A 31 -7.27 -21.34 -5.72
CA GLN A 31 -8.65 -21.31 -6.24
C GLN A 31 -9.71 -20.95 -5.19
N ILE A 32 -9.32 -20.22 -4.14
CA ILE A 32 -10.25 -19.70 -3.12
C ILE A 32 -11.01 -18.48 -3.66
N ILE A 33 -10.37 -17.71 -4.54
CA ILE A 33 -10.94 -16.58 -5.25
C ILE A 33 -10.70 -16.72 -6.75
N ASP A 34 -11.64 -16.21 -7.56
CA ASP A 34 -11.47 -16.14 -9.01
C ASP A 34 -10.37 -15.15 -9.40
N PHE A 35 -9.78 -15.38 -10.58
CA PHE A 35 -8.74 -14.52 -11.13
C PHE A 35 -9.21 -13.06 -11.31
N GLU A 36 -10.48 -12.87 -11.68
CA GLU A 36 -11.15 -11.57 -11.78
C GLU A 36 -11.17 -10.85 -10.44
N VAL A 37 -11.50 -11.57 -9.37
CA VAL A 37 -11.57 -11.04 -8.01
C VAL A 37 -10.15 -10.69 -7.52
N ALA A 38 -9.17 -11.56 -7.76
CA ALA A 38 -7.77 -11.30 -7.42
C ALA A 38 -7.24 -10.02 -8.10
N LYS A 39 -7.53 -9.82 -9.39
CA LYS A 39 -7.17 -8.58 -10.13
C LYS A 39 -7.80 -7.35 -9.48
N LEU A 40 -9.10 -7.39 -9.18
CA LEU A 40 -9.79 -6.27 -8.54
C LEU A 40 -9.21 -5.95 -7.16
N MET A 41 -8.90 -6.97 -6.36
CA MET A 41 -8.28 -6.80 -5.04
C MET A 41 -6.89 -6.17 -5.14
N LEU A 42 -6.05 -6.59 -6.10
CA LEU A 42 -4.73 -5.99 -6.32
C LEU A 42 -4.83 -4.52 -6.75
N VAL A 43 -5.77 -4.20 -7.65
CA VAL A 43 -6.01 -2.81 -8.08
C VAL A 43 -6.49 -1.96 -6.90
N ALA A 44 -7.43 -2.46 -6.10
CA ALA A 44 -7.90 -1.77 -4.90
C ALA A 44 -6.77 -1.54 -3.89
N LEU A 45 -5.92 -2.55 -3.66
CA LEU A 45 -4.76 -2.45 -2.78
C LEU A 45 -3.80 -1.34 -3.25
N LEU A 46 -3.50 -1.31 -4.55
CA LEU A 46 -2.66 -0.26 -5.15
C LEU A 46 -3.29 1.12 -4.98
N ALA A 47 -4.58 1.25 -5.31
CA ALA A 47 -5.30 2.52 -5.21
C ALA A 47 -5.31 3.08 -3.78
N ILE A 48 -5.50 2.23 -2.78
CA ILE A 48 -5.46 2.62 -1.36
C ILE A 48 -4.07 3.14 -0.98
N TYR A 49 -3.01 2.38 -1.26
CA TYR A 49 -1.65 2.76 -0.87
C TYR A 49 -1.18 4.05 -1.57
N VAL A 50 -1.46 4.17 -2.86
CA VAL A 50 -1.13 5.38 -3.63
C VAL A 50 -2.00 6.56 -3.18
N GLY A 51 -3.30 6.35 -2.98
CA GLY A 51 -4.24 7.39 -2.53
C GLY A 51 -3.87 7.98 -1.18
N PHE A 52 -3.58 7.12 -0.19
CA PHE A 52 -3.08 7.59 1.11
C PHE A 52 -1.71 8.26 1.01
N GLY A 53 -0.80 7.73 0.19
CA GLY A 53 0.50 8.37 -0.07
C GLY A 53 0.36 9.79 -0.63
N PHE A 54 -0.57 9.98 -1.56
CA PHE A 54 -0.89 11.28 -2.13
C PHE A 54 -1.49 12.23 -1.09
N LEU A 55 -2.46 11.78 -0.30
CA LEU A 55 -3.05 12.58 0.78
C LEU A 55 -2.00 13.05 1.80
N ILE A 56 -1.05 12.19 2.16
CA ILE A 56 0.07 12.55 3.04
C ILE A 56 0.96 13.61 2.38
N ALA A 57 1.25 13.48 1.09
CA ALA A 57 2.04 14.46 0.35
C ALA A 57 1.35 15.82 0.30
N VAL A 58 0.05 15.85 0.03
CA VAL A 58 -0.77 17.08 0.04
C VAL A 58 -0.78 17.71 1.44
N TYR A 59 -1.02 16.91 2.49
CA TYR A 59 -1.00 17.40 3.86
C TYR A 59 0.33 18.06 4.22
N ARG A 60 1.46 17.42 3.87
CA ARG A 60 2.80 17.98 4.08
C ARG A 60 3.05 19.24 3.27
N PHE A 61 2.48 19.34 2.08
CA PHE A 61 2.62 20.53 1.24
C PHE A 61 1.88 21.72 1.84
N ILE A 62 0.65 21.51 2.34
CA ILE A 62 -0.14 22.53 3.04
C ILE A 62 0.58 22.98 4.32
N ASP A 63 1.10 22.06 5.11
CA ASP A 63 1.85 22.36 6.34
C ASP A 63 3.10 23.21 6.07
N LYS A 64 3.73 23.02 4.90
CA LYS A 64 4.91 23.80 4.48
C LYS A 64 4.57 25.21 3.97
N LEU A 65 3.32 25.42 3.54
CA LEU A 65 2.83 26.73 3.06
C LEU A 65 2.29 27.61 4.19
N ARG A 66 2.08 27.05 5.37
CA ARG A 66 1.64 27.75 6.58
C ARG A 66 2.83 28.25 7.39
#